data_AF-A0A532V6I5-F1
#
_entry.id   AF-A0A532V6I5-F1
#
_cell.length_a   1.000
_cell.length_b   1.000
_cell.length_c   1.000
_cell.angle_alpha   90.00
_cell.angle_beta   90.00
_cell.angle_gamma   90.00
#
_symmetry.space_group_name_H-M   'P 1'
#
loop_
_entity.id
_entity.type
_entity.pdbx_description
1 polymer ?
#
loop_
_entity_poly.entity_id
_entity_poly.type
_entity_poly.pdbx_seq_one_letter_code
_entity_poly.pdbx_strand_id
1 'polypeptide(L)'
;MRRVLLLMIIILLLFLPATFASEIEFQEGLNSFFGFMPAGFDFEHARQAEGGPGFSDLSTLIDLSGQPTPLFYAQRTIALKLANFQKTKKIKERIRGKIILEGQYKFINDDRVIYVLWGKGRLPSEIKGKVKVADISGSEKVLTSGSIRLTSSPIFIEIIE
;
A
#
# COMPACT_ATOMS: atom_id res chain seq x y z
N MET A 1 -6.58 33.82 37.95
CA MET A 1 -5.99 32.50 37.66
C MET A 1 -7.00 31.44 37.18
N ARG A 2 -8.21 31.32 37.76
CA ARG A 2 -9.23 30.33 37.32
C ARG A 2 -9.69 30.43 35.85
N ARG A 3 -9.70 31.61 35.24
CA ARG A 3 -10.15 31.81 33.84
C ARG A 3 -9.13 31.35 32.79
N VAL A 4 -7.84 31.33 33.12
CA VAL A 4 -6.77 30.88 32.21
C VAL A 4 -6.70 29.35 32.18
N LEU A 5 -6.95 28.70 33.32
CA LEU A 5 -7.00 27.24 33.42
C LEU A 5 -8.18 26.65 32.63
N LEU A 6 -9.34 27.33 32.65
CA LEU A 6 -10.51 26.92 31.86
C LEU A 6 -10.26 27.05 30.34
N LEU A 7 -9.55 28.08 29.91
CA LEU A 7 -9.19 28.27 28.50
C LEU A 7 -8.19 27.20 28.02
N MET A 8 -7.22 26.83 28.84
CA MET A 8 -6.28 25.74 28.51
C MET A 8 -6.96 24.38 28.41
N ILE A 9 -7.94 24.07 29.27
CA ILE A 9 -8.70 22.82 29.21
C ILE A 9 -9.58 22.76 27.97
N ILE A 10 -10.20 23.88 27.57
CA ILE A 10 -11.01 23.96 26.35
C ILE A 10 -10.14 23.79 25.10
N ILE A 11 -8.94 24.38 25.07
CA ILE A 11 -7.99 24.19 23.96
C ILE A 11 -7.52 22.73 23.91
N LEU A 12 -7.22 22.10 25.06
CA LEU A 12 -6.80 20.69 25.12
C LEU A 12 -7.91 19.72 24.65
N LEU A 13 -9.18 20.04 24.90
CA LEU A 13 -10.34 19.26 24.44
C LEU A 13 -10.69 19.50 22.95
N LEU A 14 -10.37 20.68 22.39
CA LEU A 14 -10.57 20.97 20.97
C LEU A 14 -9.54 20.30 20.04
N PHE A 15 -8.42 19.82 20.58
CA PHE A 15 -7.42 19.04 19.83
C PHE A 15 -7.66 17.52 19.86
N LEU A 16 -8.76 17.05 20.46
CA LEU A 16 -9.02 15.63 20.71
C LEU A 16 -10.09 14.95 19.84
N PRO A 17 -10.34 15.40 18.60
CA PRO A 17 -10.77 14.47 17.57
C PRO A 17 -10.13 14.77 16.20
N ALA A 18 -8.84 14.51 16.05
CA ALA A 18 -8.23 14.44 14.70
C ALA A 18 -7.32 13.22 14.51
N THR A 19 -6.97 12.51 15.59
CA THR A 19 -6.11 11.32 15.54
C THR A 19 -6.88 10.01 15.35
N PHE A 20 -8.13 9.92 15.80
CA PHE A 20 -8.92 8.67 15.68
C PHE A 20 -9.55 8.42 14.30
N ALA A 21 -9.77 9.46 13.49
CA ALA A 21 -10.29 9.27 12.12
C ALA A 21 -9.23 8.63 11.20
N SER A 22 -7.95 8.94 11.42
CA SER A 22 -6.84 8.41 10.61
C SER A 22 -6.60 6.91 10.82
N GLU A 23 -6.88 6.40 12.03
CA GLU A 23 -6.60 5.01 12.40
C GLU A 23 -7.67 4.05 11.85
N ILE A 24 -8.92 4.51 11.75
CA ILE A 24 -10.01 3.77 11.11
C ILE A 24 -9.81 3.74 9.58
N GLU A 25 -9.40 4.86 8.96
CA GLU A 25 -9.06 4.88 7.53
C GLU A 25 -7.82 4.03 7.20
N PHE A 26 -6.85 3.96 8.11
CA PHE A 26 -5.66 3.10 7.97
C PHE A 26 -6.01 1.61 8.09
N GLN A 27 -6.84 1.23 9.06
CA GLN A 27 -7.34 -0.14 9.24
C GLN A 27 -8.23 -0.58 8.05
N GLU A 28 -9.09 0.30 7.52
CA GLU A 28 -9.90 -0.01 6.34
C GLU A 28 -9.07 -0.06 5.04
N GLY A 29 -8.02 0.76 4.93
CA GLY A 29 -7.03 0.69 3.85
C GLY A 29 -6.24 -0.62 3.85
N LEU A 30 -5.91 -1.14 5.04
CA LEU A 30 -5.29 -2.46 5.21
C LEU A 30 -6.26 -3.58 4.82
N ASN A 31 -7.53 -3.51 5.19
CA ASN A 31 -8.54 -4.50 4.77
C ASN A 31 -8.72 -4.55 3.24
N SER A 32 -8.56 -3.42 2.55
CA SER A 32 -8.45 -3.35 1.09
C SER A 32 -7.14 -3.95 0.57
N PHE A 33 -6.01 -3.71 1.26
CA PHE A 33 -4.69 -4.27 0.97
C PHE A 33 -4.60 -5.80 1.17
N PHE A 34 -5.44 -6.39 2.02
CA PHE A 34 -5.52 -7.85 2.20
C PHE A 34 -6.41 -8.54 1.14
N GLY A 35 -7.14 -7.80 0.31
CA GLY A 35 -7.86 -8.34 -0.86
C GLY A 35 -6.96 -8.79 -2.02
N PHE A 36 -5.64 -8.75 -1.83
CA PHE A 36 -4.60 -9.03 -2.83
C PHE A 36 -4.11 -10.48 -2.81
N MET A 37 -4.71 -11.35 -1.97
CA MET A 37 -4.32 -12.75 -1.91
C MET A 37 -4.67 -13.53 -3.19
N PRO A 38 -3.78 -14.39 -3.69
CA PRO A 38 -3.99 -15.15 -4.92
C PRO A 38 -5.20 -16.09 -4.82
N ALA A 39 -5.82 -16.39 -5.97
CA ALA A 39 -7.06 -17.18 -6.10
C ALA A 39 -6.98 -18.67 -5.65
N GLY A 40 -5.92 -19.06 -4.95
CA GLY A 40 -5.75 -20.38 -4.31
C GLY A 40 -5.54 -20.28 -2.79
N PHE A 41 -5.86 -19.14 -2.18
CA PHE A 41 -5.73 -18.94 -0.74
C PHE A 41 -6.86 -19.65 0.00
N ASP A 42 -6.52 -20.73 0.71
CA ASP A 42 -7.45 -21.51 1.51
C ASP A 42 -7.58 -20.90 2.92
N PHE A 43 -8.72 -20.26 3.18
CA PHE A 43 -9.04 -19.67 4.47
C PHE A 43 -9.21 -20.72 5.59
N GLU A 44 -9.48 -21.99 5.26
CA GLU A 44 -9.63 -23.05 6.26
C GLU A 44 -8.28 -23.44 6.87
N HIS A 45 -7.19 -23.40 6.09
CA HIS A 45 -5.83 -23.65 6.60
C HIS A 45 -5.32 -22.49 7.49
N ALA A 46 -5.74 -21.25 7.23
CA ALA A 46 -5.32 -20.09 8.01
C ALA A 46 -5.92 -20.06 9.44
N ARG A 47 -7.03 -20.78 9.69
CA ARG A 47 -7.62 -20.92 11.04
C ARG A 47 -6.78 -21.79 11.99
N GLN A 48 -5.88 -22.63 11.46
CA GLN A 48 -5.10 -23.58 12.26
C GLN A 48 -3.65 -23.13 12.52
N ALA A 49 -3.20 -22.01 11.92
CA ALA A 49 -1.90 -21.43 12.19
C ALA A 49 -1.99 -20.49 13.40
N GLU A 50 -1.62 -21.01 14.57
CA GLU A 50 -1.78 -20.38 15.89
C GLU A 50 -0.86 -19.17 16.11
N GLY A 51 -1.22 -18.00 15.58
CA GLY A 51 -0.59 -16.70 15.87
C GLY A 51 -1.26 -15.91 17.00
N GLY A 52 -1.50 -16.52 18.16
CA GLY A 52 -2.19 -15.84 19.29
C GLY A 52 -3.68 -15.54 19.03
N PRO A 53 -4.40 -14.90 19.97
CA PRO A 53 -5.85 -14.77 19.89
C PRO A 53 -6.27 -13.83 18.74
N GLY A 54 -6.63 -14.44 17.61
CA GLY A 54 -7.32 -13.77 16.50
C GLY A 54 -6.47 -13.35 15.31
N PHE A 55 -5.15 -13.57 15.33
CA PHE A 55 -4.28 -13.26 14.20
C PHE A 55 -3.60 -14.54 13.70
N SER A 56 -3.63 -14.76 12.38
CA SER A 56 -2.83 -15.83 11.77
C SER A 56 -1.39 -15.35 11.60
N ASP A 57 -0.43 -16.28 11.52
CA ASP A 57 0.97 -15.97 11.13
C ASP A 57 1.06 -15.23 9.78
N LEU A 58 0.02 -15.30 8.96
CA LEU A 58 -0.07 -14.60 7.68
C LEU A 58 -0.30 -13.08 7.87
N SER A 59 -0.68 -12.65 9.06
CA SER A 59 -0.89 -11.25 9.44
C SER A 59 0.35 -10.63 10.09
N THR A 60 1.40 -11.41 10.38
CA THR A 60 2.64 -10.92 10.96
C THR A 60 3.68 -10.62 9.89
N LEU A 61 4.64 -9.74 10.19
CA LEU A 61 5.80 -9.51 9.31
C LEU A 61 6.82 -10.64 9.42
N ILE A 62 6.96 -11.19 10.62
CA ILE A 62 7.83 -12.32 10.93
C ILE A 62 6.95 -13.41 11.52
N ASP A 63 7.05 -14.63 11.00
CA ASP A 63 6.29 -15.77 11.54
C ASP A 63 6.91 -16.32 12.85
N LEU A 64 6.26 -17.30 13.45
CA LEU A 64 6.71 -17.91 14.71
C LEU A 64 8.06 -18.65 14.60
N SER A 65 8.47 -19.01 13.38
CA SER A 65 9.79 -19.60 13.12
C SER A 65 10.90 -18.55 12.94
N GLY A 66 10.55 -17.27 13.06
CA GLY A 66 11.47 -16.16 12.86
C GLY A 66 11.73 -15.82 11.40
N GLN A 67 10.94 -16.36 10.46
CA GLN A 67 11.14 -16.12 9.03
C GLN A 67 10.30 -14.94 8.52
N PRO A 68 10.82 -14.15 7.56
CA PRO A 68 10.04 -13.08 6.94
C PRO A 68 8.87 -13.60 6.12
N THR A 69 7.69 -13.06 6.36
CA THR A 69 6.46 -13.42 5.63
C THR A 69 6.34 -12.62 4.32
N PRO A 70 5.42 -12.98 3.41
CA PRO A 70 5.12 -12.16 2.25
C PRO A 70 4.74 -10.71 2.60
N LEU A 71 4.11 -10.48 3.75
CA LEU A 71 3.75 -9.14 4.22
C LEU A 71 5.00 -8.29 4.55
N PHE A 72 6.05 -8.91 5.09
CA PHE A 72 7.34 -8.23 5.27
C PHE A 72 7.93 -7.75 3.95
N TYR A 73 7.96 -8.60 2.93
CA TYR A 73 8.50 -8.21 1.62
C TYR A 73 7.65 -7.13 0.95
N ALA A 74 6.32 -7.20 1.11
CA ALA A 74 5.40 -6.15 0.67
C ALA A 74 5.70 -4.80 1.34
N GLN A 75 5.76 -4.77 2.67
CA GLN A 75 6.08 -3.56 3.44
C GLN A 75 7.47 -3.01 3.09
N ARG A 76 8.49 -3.87 3.03
CA ARG A 76 9.85 -3.50 2.64
C ARG A 76 9.88 -2.88 1.25
N THR A 77 9.17 -3.46 0.29
CA THR A 77 9.14 -2.96 -1.10
C THR A 77 8.45 -1.60 -1.17
N ILE A 78 7.31 -1.44 -0.49
CA ILE A 78 6.61 -0.15 -0.42
C ILE A 78 7.53 0.92 0.19
N ALA A 79 8.17 0.61 1.32
CA ALA A 79 9.07 1.53 2.00
C ALA A 79 10.26 1.94 1.12
N LEU A 80 10.92 0.98 0.44
CA LEU A 80 12.08 1.27 -0.42
C LEU A 80 11.70 1.99 -1.71
N LYS A 81 10.57 1.66 -2.32
CA LYS A 81 10.11 2.31 -3.55
C LYS A 81 9.59 3.70 -3.25
N LEU A 82 8.75 3.86 -2.25
CA LEU A 82 8.04 5.11 -1.97
C LEU A 82 8.68 5.92 -0.83
N ALA A 83 9.92 5.66 -0.45
CA ALA A 83 10.63 6.51 0.51
C ALA A 83 10.76 7.93 -0.04
N ASN A 84 10.56 8.91 0.84
CA ASN A 84 10.88 10.32 0.60
C ASN A 84 10.23 10.95 -0.65
N PHE A 85 9.06 10.47 -1.08
CA PHE A 85 8.33 11.16 -2.14
C PHE A 85 7.95 12.57 -1.66
N GLN A 86 8.08 13.55 -2.53
CA GLN A 86 7.68 14.92 -2.25
C GLN A 86 6.25 15.20 -2.69
N LYS A 87 5.83 14.53 -3.76
CA LYS A 87 4.52 14.75 -4.38
C LYS A 87 3.93 13.47 -4.90
N THR A 88 2.63 13.34 -4.72
CA THR A 88 1.82 12.26 -5.30
C THR A 88 0.74 12.83 -6.19
N LYS A 89 0.51 12.22 -7.35
CA LYS A 89 -0.57 12.53 -8.28
C LYS A 89 -1.38 11.27 -8.56
N LYS A 90 -2.69 11.35 -8.31
CA LYS A 90 -3.64 10.33 -8.76
C LYS A 90 -3.88 10.49 -10.26
N ILE A 91 -3.62 9.44 -11.03
CA ILE A 91 -3.87 9.40 -12.48
C ILE A 91 -5.27 8.84 -12.72
N LYS A 92 -5.56 7.68 -12.13
CA LYS A 92 -6.83 6.99 -12.29
C LYS A 92 -7.12 6.13 -11.08
N GLU A 93 -8.40 6.05 -10.73
CA GLU A 93 -8.89 5.21 -9.65
C GLU A 93 -10.29 4.73 -9.98
N ARG A 94 -10.56 3.44 -9.72
CA ARG A 94 -11.90 2.88 -9.83
C ARG A 94 -12.28 2.18 -8.54
N ILE A 95 -13.32 2.69 -7.89
CA ILE A 95 -13.77 2.22 -6.58
C ILE A 95 -15.09 1.45 -6.73
N ARG A 96 -15.26 0.37 -5.97
CA ARG A 96 -16.55 -0.30 -5.78
C ARG A 96 -16.79 -0.50 -4.28
N GLY A 97 -17.72 0.27 -3.73
CA GLY A 97 -17.92 0.33 -2.28
C GLY A 97 -16.66 0.89 -1.61
N LYS A 98 -15.99 0.08 -0.78
CA LYS A 98 -14.75 0.44 -0.09
C LYS A 98 -13.47 -0.10 -0.76
N ILE A 99 -13.58 -0.74 -1.92
CA ILE A 99 -12.44 -1.42 -2.58
C ILE A 99 -11.98 -0.63 -3.80
N ILE A 100 -10.67 -0.38 -3.88
CA ILE A 100 -10.03 0.18 -5.09
C ILE A 100 -9.69 -0.96 -6.05
N LEU A 101 -10.52 -1.12 -7.09
CA LEU A 101 -10.38 -2.16 -8.12
C LEU A 101 -9.30 -1.84 -9.17
N GLU A 102 -8.96 -0.56 -9.33
CA GLU A 102 -7.90 -0.08 -10.21
C GLU A 102 -7.31 1.16 -9.57
N GLY A 103 -5.99 1.19 -9.44
CA GLY A 103 -5.25 2.32 -8.92
C GLY A 103 -4.07 2.64 -9.81
N GLN A 104 -3.93 3.91 -10.16
CA GLN A 104 -2.81 4.43 -10.92
C GLN A 104 -2.34 5.72 -10.28
N TYR A 105 -1.14 5.68 -9.72
CA TYR A 105 -0.56 6.77 -8.95
C TYR A 105 0.85 7.07 -9.47
N LYS A 106 1.21 8.35 -9.42
CA LYS A 106 2.54 8.84 -9.76
C LYS A 106 3.14 9.49 -8.53
N PHE A 107 4.25 8.95 -8.06
CA PHE A 107 5.05 9.49 -6.97
C PHE A 107 6.27 10.17 -7.58
N ILE A 108 6.55 11.37 -7.09
CA ILE A 108 7.60 12.24 -7.62
C ILE A 108 8.51 12.61 -6.45
N ASN A 109 9.79 12.39 -6.67
CA ASN A 109 10.89 12.94 -5.90
C ASN A 109 11.82 13.72 -6.87
N ASP A 110 12.77 14.50 -6.36
CA ASP A 110 13.59 15.43 -7.18
C ASP A 110 14.23 14.75 -8.40
N ASP A 111 14.74 13.53 -8.23
CA ASP A 111 15.49 12.77 -9.22
C ASP A 111 14.75 11.54 -9.76
N ARG A 112 13.55 11.25 -9.23
CA ARG A 112 12.89 9.95 -9.42
C ARG A 112 11.39 10.07 -9.54
N VAL A 113 10.86 9.40 -10.57
CA VAL A 113 9.42 9.24 -10.78
C VAL A 113 9.07 7.76 -10.72
N ILE A 114 8.11 7.42 -9.88
CA ILE A 114 7.63 6.04 -9.70
C ILE A 114 6.14 5.99 -9.95
N TYR A 115 5.72 5.09 -10.82
CA TYR A 115 4.32 4.80 -11.05
C TYR A 115 3.91 3.56 -10.27
N VAL A 116 2.81 3.63 -9.51
CA VAL A 116 2.24 2.48 -8.81
C VAL A 116 0.90 2.14 -9.47
N LEU A 117 0.83 0.96 -10.08
CA LEU A 117 -0.29 0.58 -10.93
C LEU A 117 -0.83 -0.80 -10.56
N TRP A 118 -2.15 -0.95 -10.53
CA TRP A 118 -2.86 -2.24 -10.42
C TRP A 118 -4.26 -2.15 -11.04
N GLY A 119 -4.90 -3.30 -11.19
CA GLY A 119 -6.25 -3.48 -11.71
C GLY A 119 -6.28 -3.88 -13.19
N LYS A 120 -7.45 -3.69 -13.83
CA LYS A 120 -7.68 -4.04 -15.25
C LYS A 120 -7.43 -2.85 -16.21
N GLY A 121 -6.69 -1.85 -15.76
CA GLY A 121 -6.41 -0.62 -16.50
C GLY A 121 -5.44 -0.81 -17.66
N ARG A 122 -5.33 0.23 -18.49
CA ARG A 122 -4.19 0.41 -19.40
C ARG A 122 -3.11 1.23 -18.70
N LEU A 123 -1.86 1.05 -19.13
CA LEU A 123 -0.76 1.92 -18.70
C LEU A 123 -1.05 3.40 -19.02
N PRO A 124 -0.68 4.34 -18.16
CA PRO A 124 -0.66 5.76 -18.49
C PRO A 124 0.15 6.01 -19.76
N SER A 125 -0.31 6.94 -20.61
CA SER A 125 0.38 7.31 -21.86
C SER A 125 1.78 7.87 -21.65
N GLU A 126 2.11 8.31 -20.43
CA GLU A 126 3.44 8.77 -20.02
C GLU A 126 4.46 7.61 -19.96
N ILE A 127 4.02 6.37 -19.78
CA ILE A 127 4.91 5.20 -19.64
C ILE A 127 5.19 4.58 -21.00
N LYS A 128 6.32 4.93 -21.59
CA LYS A 128 6.78 4.44 -22.90
C LYS A 128 8.22 3.93 -22.82
N GLY A 129 8.59 3.07 -23.77
CA GLY A 129 9.95 2.57 -23.89
C GLY A 129 10.28 1.46 -22.89
N LYS A 130 11.56 1.41 -22.48
CA LYS A 130 12.05 0.46 -21.49
C LYS A 130 11.79 0.99 -20.09
N VAL A 131 11.32 0.09 -19.23
CA VAL A 131 10.99 0.42 -17.85
C VAL A 131 11.48 -0.66 -16.90
N LYS A 132 11.82 -0.24 -15.69
CA LYS A 132 12.07 -1.12 -14.56
C LYS A 132 10.75 -1.40 -13.88
N VAL A 133 10.39 -2.66 -13.73
CA VAL A 133 9.18 -3.09 -13.04
C VAL A 133 9.57 -3.89 -11.81
N ALA A 134 9.08 -3.47 -10.65
CA ALA A 134 9.14 -4.25 -9.42
C ALA A 134 7.74 -4.73 -9.05
N ASP A 135 7.60 -6.00 -8.68
CA ASP A 135 6.38 -6.48 -8.03
C ASP A 135 6.37 -6.17 -6.54
N ILE A 136 5.26 -6.47 -5.86
CA ILE A 136 5.10 -6.22 -4.42
C ILE A 136 6.06 -7.05 -3.54
N SER A 137 6.62 -8.15 -4.05
CA SER A 137 7.64 -8.93 -3.33
C SER A 137 9.03 -8.29 -3.39
N GLY A 138 9.20 -7.31 -4.29
CA GLY A 138 10.47 -6.62 -4.54
C GLY A 138 11.29 -7.23 -5.67
N SER A 139 10.74 -8.21 -6.41
CA SER A 139 11.43 -8.78 -7.57
C SER A 139 11.40 -7.79 -8.74
N GLU A 140 12.57 -7.48 -9.30
CA GLU A 140 12.72 -6.48 -10.35
C GLU A 140 13.04 -7.10 -11.71
N LYS A 141 12.46 -6.54 -12.77
CA LYS A 141 12.74 -6.91 -14.17
C LYS A 141 12.72 -5.67 -15.05
N VAL A 142 13.50 -5.68 -16.13
CA VAL A 142 13.43 -4.65 -17.18
C VAL A 142 12.52 -5.17 -18.29
N LEU A 143 11.49 -4.40 -18.64
CA LEU A 143 10.48 -4.75 -19.63
C LEU A 143 10.23 -3.58 -20.57
N THR A 144 9.70 -3.88 -21.76
CA THR A 144 9.13 -2.86 -22.65
C THR A 144 7.72 -2.55 -22.19
N SER A 145 7.29 -1.28 -22.18
CA SER A 145 5.97 -0.90 -21.66
C SER A 145 4.80 -1.68 -22.29
N GLY A 146 4.90 -2.01 -23.59
CA GLY A 146 3.88 -2.80 -24.29
C GLY A 146 3.70 -4.25 -23.80
N SER A 147 4.68 -4.84 -23.13
CA SER A 147 4.57 -6.21 -22.58
C SER A 147 3.97 -6.27 -21.18
N ILE A 148 3.75 -5.12 -20.53
CA ILE A 148 3.26 -5.08 -19.16
C ILE A 148 1.76 -5.38 -19.13
N ARG A 149 1.39 -6.30 -18.23
CA ARG A 149 0.00 -6.64 -17.92
C ARG A 149 -0.27 -6.28 -16.46
N LEU A 150 -1.25 -5.39 -16.24
CA LEU A 150 -1.68 -5.07 -14.88
C LEU A 150 -2.49 -6.24 -14.31
N THR A 151 -2.29 -6.50 -13.03
CA THR A 151 -2.99 -7.54 -12.26
C THR A 151 -3.69 -6.90 -11.07
N SER A 152 -4.38 -7.69 -10.24
CA SER A 152 -4.88 -7.19 -8.96
C SER A 152 -3.75 -6.73 -8.03
N SER A 153 -2.52 -7.23 -8.19
CA SER A 153 -1.34 -6.83 -7.39
C SER A 153 -0.65 -5.57 -7.91
N PRO A 154 -0.18 -4.69 -7.00
CA PRO A 154 0.51 -3.47 -7.39
C PRO A 154 1.89 -3.80 -7.94
N ILE A 155 2.24 -3.08 -9.00
CA ILE A 155 3.59 -3.03 -9.55
C ILE A 155 4.11 -1.60 -9.49
N PHE A 156 5.41 -1.47 -9.30
CA PHE A 156 6.14 -0.22 -9.28
C PHE A 156 6.92 -0.09 -10.58
N ILE A 157 6.74 1.02 -11.29
CA ILE A 157 7.36 1.24 -12.60
C ILE A 157 8.20 2.50 -12.57
N GLU A 158 9.43 2.37 -13.08
CA GLU A 158 10.40 3.47 -13.27
C GLU A 158 10.83 3.47 -14.74
N ILE A 159 10.86 4.65 -15.37
CA ILE A 159 11.29 4.79 -16.77
C ILE A 159 12.82 4.87 -16.78
N ILE A 160 13.51 4.10 -17.65
CA ILE A 160 14.98 4.00 -17.69
C ILE A 160 15.60 4.71 -18.91
N GLU A 161 14.79 5.38 -19.73
CA GLU A 161 15.14 5.90 -21.07
C GLU A 161 15.35 4.82 -22.16
#